data_AF-A0A542DUG4-F1
#
_entry.id   AF-A0A542DUG4-F1
#
_cell.length_a   1.000
_cell.length_b   1.000
_cell.length_c   1.000
_cell.angle_alpha   90.00
_cell.angle_beta   90.00
_cell.angle_gamma   90.00
#
_symmetry.space_group_name_H-M   'P 1'
#
loop_
_entity.id
_entity.type
_entity.pdbx_description
1 polymer ?
#
loop_
_entity_poly.entity_id
_entity_poly.type
_entity_poly.pdbx_seq_one_letter_code
_entity_poly.pdbx_strand_id
1 'polypeptide(L)'
;MPDELLRPTVGAGVDMSARPWRLMSQTYVAFFGGVLACTVIAYLNAGRLGVDAAKRRLILLTGLAGFVVVIAVFLLLYGDSGVTSGLRAGIRVVAVLCCMVQLRLQRPMDRAFQLRGQDYKSLWGMGIAVTLGGAVVEGLLLYLVTVVL
;
A
#
# COMPACT_ATOMS: atom_id res chain seq x y z
N MET A 1 -17.88 26.39 30.40
CA MET A 1 -18.27 26.18 28.98
C MET A 1 -18.06 24.70 28.63
N PRO A 2 -19.11 23.87 28.73
CA PRO A 2 -19.04 22.44 28.37
C PRO A 2 -18.92 22.20 26.86
N ASP A 3 -19.28 23.21 26.04
CA ASP A 3 -19.40 23.10 24.59
C ASP A 3 -18.05 22.91 23.87
N GLU A 4 -16.93 23.23 24.52
CA GLU A 4 -15.59 22.96 23.99
C GLU A 4 -15.15 21.50 24.18
N LEU A 5 -15.65 20.81 25.22
CA LEU A 5 -15.37 19.39 25.45
C LEU A 5 -16.12 18.48 24.47
N LEU A 6 -17.20 18.98 23.87
CA LEU A 6 -18.00 18.27 22.86
C LEU A 6 -17.60 18.63 21.43
N ARG A 7 -16.64 19.54 21.23
CA ARG A 7 -16.15 19.84 19.88
C ARG A 7 -15.38 18.64 19.34
N PRO A 8 -15.79 18.07 18.19
CA PRO A 8 -15.05 16.99 17.56
C PRO A 8 -13.69 17.53 17.10
N THR A 9 -12.64 17.33 17.89
CA THR A 9 -11.26 17.66 17.51
C THR A 9 -10.72 16.71 16.43
N VAL A 10 -11.41 15.59 16.20
CA VAL A 10 -11.13 14.60 15.16
C VAL A 10 -11.74 15.05 13.81
N GLY A 11 -11.37 16.21 13.27
CA GLY A 11 -11.88 16.52 11.93
C GLY A 11 -11.71 17.88 11.29
N ALA A 12 -11.12 18.88 11.96
CA ALA A 12 -10.83 20.14 11.30
C ALA A 12 -9.69 19.95 10.28
N GLY A 13 -10.02 19.70 9.00
CA GLY A 13 -9.06 19.74 7.90
C GLY A 13 -9.03 18.56 6.91
N VAL A 14 -9.93 17.58 7.01
CA VAL A 14 -9.99 16.51 5.98
C VAL A 14 -10.80 17.00 4.78
N ASP A 15 -10.16 17.07 3.62
CA ASP A 15 -10.79 17.43 2.35
C ASP A 15 -11.79 16.35 1.93
N MET A 16 -13.08 16.66 2.09
CA MET A 16 -14.17 15.74 1.78
C MET A 16 -14.42 15.60 0.27
N SER A 17 -13.78 16.43 -0.58
CA SER A 17 -13.85 16.28 -2.04
C SER A 17 -13.03 15.07 -2.54
N ALA A 18 -11.99 14.70 -1.80
CA ALA A 18 -11.07 13.62 -2.14
C ALA A 18 -11.41 12.31 -1.44
N ARG A 19 -12.56 11.69 -1.79
CA ARG A 19 -13.03 10.44 -1.16
C ARG A 19 -11.95 9.32 -1.19
N PRO A 20 -11.64 8.70 -0.04
CA PRO A 20 -10.67 7.61 0.03
C PRO A 20 -11.21 6.35 -0.63
N TRP A 21 -10.30 5.44 -1.00
CA TRP A 21 -10.64 4.10 -1.42
C TRP A 21 -10.80 3.18 -0.20
N ARG A 22 -11.63 2.14 -0.37
CA ARG A 22 -11.85 1.14 0.68
C ARG A 22 -10.54 0.44 1.05
N LEU A 23 -10.21 0.44 2.34
CA LEU A 23 -8.91 -0.02 2.84
C LEU A 23 -8.63 -1.49 2.49
N MET A 24 -9.62 -2.37 2.71
CA MET A 24 -9.47 -3.80 2.41
C MET A 24 -9.30 -4.09 0.92
N SER A 25 -9.71 -3.21 0.01
CA SER A 25 -9.51 -3.42 -1.43
C SER A 25 -8.03 -3.30 -1.84
N GLN A 26 -7.18 -2.70 -1.02
CA GLN A 26 -5.75 -2.57 -1.28
C GLN A 26 -5.03 -3.94 -1.25
N THR A 27 -5.59 -4.95 -0.57
CA THR A 27 -4.98 -6.30 -0.53
C THR A 27 -4.95 -6.96 -1.91
N TYR A 28 -5.95 -6.69 -2.77
CA TYR A 28 -5.95 -7.16 -4.16
C TYR A 28 -4.80 -6.53 -4.94
N VAL A 29 -4.56 -5.23 -4.77
CA VAL A 29 -3.42 -4.53 -5.40
C VAL A 29 -2.10 -5.11 -4.92
N ALA A 30 -1.96 -5.40 -3.63
CA ALA A 30 -0.76 -6.04 -3.11
C ALA A 30 -0.54 -7.45 -3.68
N PHE A 31 -1.59 -8.26 -3.70
CA PHE A 31 -1.52 -9.63 -4.20
C PHE A 31 -1.16 -9.70 -5.68
N PHE A 32 -1.80 -8.88 -6.54
CA PHE A 32 -1.55 -8.92 -7.98
C PHE A 32 -0.38 -8.04 -8.42
N GLY A 33 -0.25 -6.85 -7.83
CA GLY A 33 0.69 -5.81 -8.26
C GLY A 33 2.00 -5.74 -7.50
N GLY A 34 2.15 -6.47 -6.39
CA GLY A 34 3.39 -6.53 -5.62
C GLY A 34 3.54 -5.40 -4.60
N VAL A 35 4.76 -5.24 -4.07
CA VAL A 35 5.07 -4.30 -2.99
C VAL A 35 4.96 -2.86 -3.47
N LEU A 36 5.45 -2.57 -4.68
CA LEU A 36 5.48 -1.21 -5.21
C LEU A 36 4.06 -0.70 -5.48
N ALA A 37 3.23 -1.51 -6.14
CA ALA A 37 1.84 -1.16 -6.44
C ALA A 37 1.03 -0.87 -5.16
N CYS A 38 1.15 -1.76 -4.18
CA CYS A 38 0.52 -1.62 -2.87
C CYS A 38 0.95 -0.33 -2.17
N THR A 39 2.26 -0.06 -2.13
CA THR A 39 2.82 1.10 -1.44
C THR A 39 2.36 2.41 -2.05
N VAL A 40 2.30 2.49 -3.39
CA VAL A 40 1.78 3.66 -4.10
C VAL A 40 0.31 3.90 -3.74
N ILE A 41 -0.54 2.87 -3.82
CA ILE A 41 -1.95 2.99 -3.44
C ILE A 41 -2.11 3.39 -1.98
N ALA A 42 -1.38 2.75 -1.06
CA ALA A 42 -1.44 3.06 0.36
C ALA A 42 -1.02 4.50 0.66
N TYR A 43 0.04 5.00 0.02
CA TYR A 43 0.52 6.37 0.20
C TYR A 43 -0.49 7.41 -0.31
N LEU A 44 -1.05 7.19 -1.50
CA LEU A 44 -2.08 8.07 -2.07
C LEU A 44 -3.37 8.04 -1.24
N ASN A 45 -3.79 6.86 -0.79
CA ASN A 45 -4.99 6.73 0.02
C ASN A 45 -4.81 7.34 1.41
N ALA A 46 -3.64 7.22 2.02
CA ALA A 46 -3.31 7.87 3.29
C ALA A 46 -3.44 9.39 3.21
N GLY A 47 -3.05 10.00 2.07
CA GLY A 47 -3.30 11.42 1.82
C GLY A 47 -4.79 11.77 1.82
N ARG A 48 -5.62 10.96 1.16
CA ARG A 48 -7.08 11.15 1.12
C ARG A 48 -7.77 10.92 2.46
N LEU A 49 -7.23 10.02 3.27
CA LEU A 49 -7.69 9.78 4.63
C LEU A 49 -7.26 10.86 5.63
N GLY A 50 -6.42 11.83 5.22
CA GLY A 50 -5.87 12.84 6.12
C GLY A 50 -4.88 12.27 7.13
N VAL A 51 -4.19 11.17 6.80
CA VAL A 51 -3.13 10.59 7.64
C VAL A 51 -1.96 11.56 7.72
N ASP A 52 -1.41 11.72 8.92
CA ASP A 52 -0.28 12.62 9.18
C ASP A 52 0.97 12.27 8.37
N ALA A 53 1.81 13.27 8.12
CA ALA A 53 3.00 13.13 7.28
C ALA A 53 4.00 12.09 7.81
N ALA A 54 4.11 11.91 9.14
CA ALA A 54 5.01 10.94 9.73
C ALA A 54 4.56 9.50 9.39
N LYS A 55 3.27 9.18 9.57
CA LYS A 55 2.73 7.88 9.15
C LYS A 55 2.79 7.66 7.64
N ARG A 56 2.60 8.70 6.83
CA ARG A 56 2.80 8.60 5.37
C ARG A 56 4.24 8.26 4.99
N ARG A 57 5.23 8.82 5.71
CA ARG A 57 6.65 8.42 5.55
C ARG A 57 6.88 6.97 5.98
N LEU A 58 6.25 6.51 7.06
CA LEU A 58 6.33 5.10 7.48
C LEU A 58 5.77 4.14 6.43
N ILE A 59 4.72 4.52 5.68
CA ILE A 59 4.21 3.72 4.54
C ILE A 59 5.30 3.54 3.48
N LEU A 60 5.98 4.63 3.11
CA LEU A 60 7.08 4.58 2.13
C LEU A 60 8.26 3.74 2.64
N LEU A 61 8.66 3.93 3.89
CA LEU A 61 9.74 3.14 4.51
C LEU A 61 9.38 1.65 4.58
N THR A 62 8.12 1.31 4.90
CA THR A 62 7.64 -0.07 4.89
C THR A 62 7.69 -0.67 3.49
N GLY A 63 7.29 0.10 2.48
CA GLY A 63 7.37 -0.32 1.08
C GLY A 63 8.81 -0.53 0.61
N LEU A 64 9.70 0.39 0.96
CA LEU A 64 11.13 0.29 0.66
C LEU A 64 11.75 -0.96 1.31
N ALA A 65 11.52 -1.17 2.62
CA ALA A 65 12.01 -2.34 3.33
C ALA A 65 11.43 -3.63 2.73
N GLY A 66 10.14 -3.64 2.39
CA GLY A 66 9.49 -4.74 1.70
C GLY A 66 10.13 -5.07 0.36
N PHE A 67 10.48 -4.05 -0.42
CA PHE A 67 11.10 -4.22 -1.72
C PHE A 67 12.53 -4.77 -1.60
N VAL A 68 13.30 -4.33 -0.60
CA VAL A 68 14.60 -4.93 -0.27
C VAL A 68 14.46 -6.41 0.07
N VAL A 69 13.44 -6.78 0.85
CA VAL A 69 13.16 -8.19 1.15
C VAL A 69 12.76 -8.97 -0.11
N VAL A 70 11.98 -8.37 -1.01
CA VAL A 70 11.64 -8.99 -2.31
C VAL A 70 12.90 -9.26 -3.13
N ILE A 71 13.85 -8.31 -3.19
CA ILE A 71 15.15 -8.51 -3.86
C ILE A 71 15.91 -9.66 -3.21
N ALA A 72 15.98 -9.71 -1.87
CA ALA A 72 16.67 -10.79 -1.16
C ALA A 72 16.04 -12.16 -1.44
N VAL A 73 14.71 -12.27 -1.38
CA VAL A 73 13.97 -13.50 -1.73
C VAL A 73 14.22 -13.89 -3.18
N PHE A 74 14.26 -12.91 -4.07
CA PHE A 74 14.56 -13.13 -5.48
C PHE A 74 15.98 -13.68 -5.67
N LEU A 75 17.01 -13.02 -5.13
CA LEU A 75 18.39 -13.49 -5.23
C LEU A 75 18.62 -14.89 -4.62
N LEU A 76 17.90 -15.24 -3.56
CA LEU A 76 18.03 -16.54 -2.91
C LEU A 76 17.36 -17.68 -3.69
N LEU A 77 16.29 -17.38 -4.43
CA LEU A 77 15.43 -18.41 -5.07
C LEU A 77 15.46 -18.37 -6.60
N TYR A 78 16.08 -17.35 -7.18
CA TYR A 78 16.29 -17.21 -8.62
C TYR A 78 17.59 -17.91 -8.99
N GLY A 79 17.48 -19.12 -9.54
CA GLY A 79 18.61 -19.91 -10.06
C GLY A 79 18.38 -20.34 -11.50
N ASP A 80 19.19 -21.27 -12.00
CA ASP A 80 19.20 -21.71 -13.41
C ASP A 80 17.86 -22.25 -13.93
N SER A 81 16.97 -22.67 -13.04
CA SER A 81 15.62 -23.13 -13.37
C SER A 81 14.60 -21.98 -13.56
N GLY A 82 15.04 -20.72 -13.42
CA GLY A 82 14.22 -19.53 -13.65
C GLY A 82 13.13 -19.30 -12.60
N VAL A 83 11.96 -18.82 -13.03
CA VAL A 83 10.88 -18.41 -12.12
C VAL A 83 10.10 -19.62 -11.60
N THR A 84 10.42 -20.04 -10.37
CA THR A 84 9.75 -21.14 -9.68
C THR A 84 8.44 -20.71 -8.99
N SER A 85 7.58 -21.68 -8.67
CA SER A 85 6.37 -21.43 -7.86
C SER A 85 6.71 -20.92 -6.44
N GLY A 86 7.82 -21.39 -5.86
CA GLY A 86 8.29 -20.93 -4.56
C GLY A 86 8.70 -19.45 -4.57
N LEU A 87 9.43 -19.02 -5.60
CA LEU A 87 9.77 -17.62 -5.80
C LEU A 87 8.52 -16.73 -5.92
N ARG A 88 7.56 -17.13 -6.78
CA ARG A 88 6.30 -16.39 -6.94
C ARG A 88 5.56 -16.26 -5.62
N ALA A 89 5.39 -17.38 -4.89
CA ALA A 89 4.69 -17.39 -3.62
C ALA A 89 5.40 -16.52 -2.57
N GLY A 90 6.72 -16.63 -2.45
CA GLY A 90 7.53 -15.85 -1.50
C GLY A 90 7.37 -14.34 -1.71
N ILE A 91 7.48 -13.86 -2.95
CA ILE A 91 7.28 -12.44 -3.28
C ILE A 91 5.86 -11.99 -2.93
N ARG A 92 4.83 -12.81 -3.22
CA ARG A 92 3.43 -12.46 -2.86
C ARG A 92 3.22 -12.38 -1.35
N VAL A 93 3.83 -13.27 -0.58
CA VAL A 93 3.76 -13.23 0.89
C VAL A 93 4.35 -11.92 1.40
N VAL A 94 5.52 -11.50 0.91
CA VAL A 94 6.14 -10.22 1.31
C VAL A 94 5.23 -9.04 0.97
N ALA A 95 4.66 -8.99 -0.24
CA ALA A 95 3.73 -7.94 -0.65
C ALA A 95 2.50 -7.84 0.27
N VAL A 96 1.90 -8.97 0.62
CA VAL A 96 0.74 -9.03 1.53
C VAL A 96 1.13 -8.59 2.93
N LEU A 97 2.28 -9.01 3.47
CA LEU A 97 2.74 -8.59 4.79
C LEU A 97 2.99 -7.08 4.86
N CYS A 98 3.65 -6.50 3.84
CA CYS A 98 3.83 -5.06 3.71
C CYS A 98 2.48 -4.34 3.66
N CYS A 99 1.53 -4.86 2.88
CA CYS A 99 0.17 -4.33 2.83
C CYS A 99 -0.45 -4.32 4.23
N MET A 100 -0.42 -5.43 4.97
CA MET A 100 -0.99 -5.51 6.32
C MET A 100 -0.43 -4.44 7.27
N VAL A 101 0.86 -4.16 7.22
CA VAL A 101 1.49 -3.07 8.00
C VAL A 101 0.93 -1.71 7.55
N GLN A 102 0.90 -1.44 6.25
CA GLN A 102 0.38 -0.18 5.70
C GLN A 102 -1.11 0.02 5.98
N LEU A 103 -1.92 -1.05 6.01
CA LEU A 103 -3.32 -0.99 6.43
C LEU A 103 -3.41 -0.59 7.90
N ARG A 104 -2.59 -1.16 8.78
CA ARG A 104 -2.58 -0.80 10.21
C ARG A 104 -2.32 0.68 10.43
N LEU A 105 -1.44 1.30 9.64
CA LEU A 105 -1.15 2.73 9.70
C LEU A 105 -2.35 3.61 9.29
N GLN A 106 -3.17 3.14 8.36
CA GLN A 106 -4.35 3.85 7.85
C GLN A 106 -5.63 3.59 8.67
N ARG A 107 -5.73 2.44 9.35
CA ARG A 107 -6.95 1.98 10.08
C ARG A 107 -7.60 3.02 11.00
N PRO A 108 -6.87 3.80 11.81
CA PRO A 108 -7.51 4.77 12.71
C PRO A 108 -8.29 5.84 11.94
N MET A 109 -7.72 6.35 10.85
CA MET A 109 -8.37 7.38 10.03
C MET A 109 -9.47 6.79 9.15
N ASP A 110 -9.30 5.55 8.67
CA ASP A 110 -10.35 4.83 7.95
C ASP A 110 -11.60 4.61 8.82
N ARG A 111 -11.43 4.23 10.09
CA ARG A 111 -12.54 4.12 11.05
C ARG A 111 -13.23 5.47 11.29
N ALA A 112 -12.44 6.52 11.47
CA ALA A 112 -12.98 7.88 11.63
C ALA A 112 -13.78 8.32 10.40
N PHE A 113 -13.36 7.93 9.19
CA PHE A 113 -14.09 8.19 7.95
C PHE A 113 -15.42 7.40 7.90
N GLN A 114 -15.41 6.10 8.24
CA GLN A 114 -16.62 5.27 8.24
C GLN A 114 -17.71 5.81 9.18
N LEU A 115 -17.31 6.31 10.35
CA LEU A 115 -18.23 6.91 11.33
C LEU A 115 -18.92 8.17 10.80
N ARG A 116 -18.41 8.80 9.73
CA ARG A 116 -19.05 9.94 9.06
C ARG A 116 -20.13 9.53 8.05
N GLY A 117 -20.34 8.23 7.81
CA GLY A 117 -21.40 7.71 6.95
C GLY A 117 -21.23 8.04 5.46
N GLN A 118 -20.00 8.32 5.00
CA GLN A 118 -19.71 8.64 3.60
C GLN A 118 -19.27 7.41 2.82
N ASP A 119 -19.61 7.38 1.53
CA ASP A 119 -19.21 6.29 0.63
C ASP A 119 -17.75 6.38 0.19
N TYR A 120 -17.11 5.21 0.07
CA TYR A 120 -15.78 5.09 -0.50
C TYR A 120 -15.78 5.32 -2.01
N LYS A 121 -14.67 5.86 -2.52
CA LYS A 121 -14.40 5.88 -3.96
C LYS A 121 -14.05 4.47 -4.46
N SER A 122 -14.48 4.14 -5.68
CA SER A 122 -14.09 2.90 -6.34
C SER A 122 -12.57 2.85 -6.60
N LEU A 123 -11.94 1.73 -6.22
CA LEU A 123 -10.52 1.48 -6.47
C LEU A 123 -10.27 0.89 -7.86
N TRP A 124 -11.28 0.44 -8.61
CA TRP A 124 -11.09 -0.32 -9.84
C TRP A 124 -10.14 0.33 -10.86
N GLY A 125 -10.41 1.57 -11.28
CA GLY A 125 -9.60 2.23 -12.30
C GLY A 125 -8.15 2.44 -11.86
N MET A 126 -7.95 3.00 -10.66
CA MET A 126 -6.59 3.25 -10.17
C MET A 126 -5.87 1.96 -9.77
N GLY A 127 -6.60 1.02 -9.17
CA GLY A 127 -6.09 -0.27 -8.74
C GLY A 127 -5.57 -1.08 -9.91
N ILE A 128 -6.30 -1.17 -11.02
CA ILE A 128 -5.82 -1.83 -12.25
C ILE A 128 -4.57 -1.14 -12.78
N ALA A 129 -4.60 0.19 -12.94
CA ALA A 129 -3.48 0.94 -13.50
C ALA A 129 -2.19 0.77 -12.68
N VAL A 130 -2.28 0.89 -11.35
CA VAL A 130 -1.12 0.73 -10.46
C VAL A 130 -0.69 -0.74 -10.33
N THR A 131 -1.61 -1.69 -10.43
CA THR A 131 -1.27 -3.12 -10.45
C THR A 131 -0.44 -3.48 -11.68
N LEU A 132 -0.86 -3.06 -12.86
CA LEU A 132 -0.14 -3.33 -14.11
C LEU A 132 1.20 -2.58 -14.13
N GLY A 133 1.18 -1.28 -13.86
CA GLY A 133 2.40 -0.46 -13.85
C GLY A 133 3.39 -0.93 -12.79
N GLY A 134 2.90 -1.25 -11.58
CA GLY A 134 3.73 -1.76 -10.50
C GLY A 134 4.34 -3.12 -10.81
N ALA A 135 3.58 -4.05 -11.39
CA ALA A 135 4.10 -5.35 -11.79
C ALA A 135 5.22 -5.23 -12.85
N VAL A 136 5.04 -4.34 -13.83
CA VAL A 136 6.06 -4.07 -14.86
C VAL A 136 7.31 -3.46 -14.23
N VAL A 137 7.16 -2.41 -13.41
CA VAL A 137 8.30 -1.74 -12.76
C VAL A 137 9.03 -2.69 -11.81
N GLU A 138 8.30 -3.45 -10.99
CA GLU A 138 8.89 -4.41 -10.06
C GLU A 138 9.66 -5.52 -10.82
N GLY A 139 9.08 -6.04 -11.90
CA GLY A 139 9.74 -7.02 -12.77
C GLY A 139 11.00 -6.48 -13.45
N LEU A 140 10.95 -5.24 -13.95
CA LEU A 140 12.12 -4.58 -14.55
C LEU A 140 13.24 -4.36 -13.54
N LEU A 141 12.91 -3.93 -12.33
CA LEU A 141 13.91 -3.75 -11.27
C LEU A 141 14.56 -5.08 -10.87
N LEU A 142 13.77 -6.15 -10.72
CA LEU A 142 14.30 -7.48 -10.46
C LEU A 142 15.15 -8.01 -11.62
N TYR A 143 14.77 -7.75 -12.86
CA TYR A 143 15.59 -8.07 -14.03
C TYR A 143 16.91 -7.29 -14.01
N LEU A 144 16.90 -5.99 -13.73
CA LEU A 144 18.12 -5.19 -13.63
C LEU A 144 19.07 -5.73 -12.55
N VAL A 145 18.53 -6.21 -11.42
CA VAL A 145 19.33 -6.89 -10.39
C VAL A 145 20.09 -8.08 -10.96
N THR A 146 19.51 -8.87 -11.86
CA THR A 146 20.20 -10.02 -12.52
C THR A 146 21.27 -9.62 -13.52
N VAL A 147 21.22 -8.39 -14.04
CA VAL A 147 22.19 -7.90 -15.04
C VAL A 147 23.36 -7.17 -14.37
N VAL A 148 23.13 -6.60 -13.18
CA VAL A 148 24.11 -5.78 -12.45
C VAL A 148 24.96 -6.61 -11.46
N LEU A 149 24.42 -7.70 -10.92
CA LEU A 149 25.11 -8.63 -10.01
C LEU A 149 25.59 -9.88 -10.75
#